data_AF-A0A7Y6XFE1-F1
#
_entry.id   AF-A0A7Y6XFE1-F1
#
_cell.length_a   1.000
_cell.length_b   1.000
_cell.length_c   1.000
_cell.angle_alpha   90.00
_cell.angle_beta   90.00
_cell.angle_gamma   90.00
#
_symmetry.space_group_name_H-M   'P 1'
#
loop_
_entity.id
_entity.type
_entity.pdbx_description
1 polymer ?
#
loop_
_entity_poly.entity_id
_entity_poly.type
_entity_poly.pdbx_seq_one_letter_code
_entity_poly.pdbx_strand_id
1 'polypeptide(L)' 'LRAVSAAPGQRSVLAIGPDGGWVSFEAQLLESHGFRPFSLGPRILRVETAVPVLVGQVALLAEDTAARQGASRA' A
#
# COMPACT_ATOMS: atom_id res chain seq x y z
N LEU A 1 1.67 -1.01 11.55
CA LEU A 1 1.07 -0.47 10.32
C LEU A 1 -0.07 0.46 10.72
N ARG A 2 0.03 1.79 10.51
CA ARG A 2 -1.19 2.62 10.51
C ARG A 2 -1.93 2.27 9.23
N ALA A 3 -3.10 1.65 9.35
CA ALA A 3 -3.92 1.29 8.20
C ALA A 3 -4.11 2.50 7.30
N VAL A 4 -3.66 2.39 6.05
CA VAL A 4 -4.26 3.15 4.96
C VAL A 4 -5.65 2.53 4.82
N SER A 5 -6.69 3.30 5.08
CA SER A 5 -8.06 2.83 4.85
C SER A 5 -8.23 2.68 3.35
N ALA A 6 -8.27 1.44 2.86
CA ALA A 6 -8.75 1.15 1.53
C ALA A 6 -10.27 1.06 1.61
N ALA A 7 -10.95 2.20 1.55
CA ALA A 7 -12.40 2.18 1.47
C ALA A 7 -12.82 1.47 0.17
N PRO A 8 -13.85 0.60 0.19
CA PRO A 8 -14.37 -0.04 -1.01
C PRO A 8 -14.71 1.00 -2.07
N GLY A 9 -14.21 0.81 -3.29
CA GLY A 9 -14.42 1.74 -4.40
C GLY A 9 -13.50 2.96 -4.44
N GLN A 10 -12.59 3.15 -3.49
CA GLN A 10 -11.54 4.18 -3.61
C GLN A 10 -10.36 3.71 -4.45
N ARG A 11 -9.85 4.60 -5.31
CA ARG A 11 -8.62 4.36 -6.07
C ARG A 11 -7.42 4.51 -5.15
N SER A 12 -6.55 3.50 -5.15
CA SER A 12 -5.28 3.50 -4.42
C SER A 12 -4.12 3.61 -5.40
N VAL A 13 -3.12 4.41 -5.04
CA VAL A 13 -1.85 4.52 -5.79
C VAL A 13 -0.72 4.02 -4.90
N LEU A 14 0.13 3.15 -5.45
CA LEU A 14 1.23 2.50 -4.74
C LEU A 14 2.55 2.93 -5.41
N ALA A 15 3.49 3.41 -4.61
CA ALA A 15 4.84 3.75 -5.08
C ALA A 15 5.83 2.65 -4.65
N ILE A 16 6.53 2.07 -5.61
CA ILE A 16 7.57 1.05 -5.40
C ILE A 16 8.85 1.54 -6.07
N GLY A 17 9.92 1.62 -5.29
CA GLY A 17 11.22 2.09 -5.77
C GLY A 17 11.97 1.03 -6.58
N PRO A 18 13.05 1.43 -7.27
CA PRO A 18 13.96 0.50 -7.94
C PRO A 18 14.76 -0.32 -6.91
N ASP A 19 15.59 -1.27 -7.37
CA ASP A 19 16.41 -2.12 -6.49
C ASP A 19 17.30 -1.34 -5.50
N GLY A 20 17.73 -0.12 -5.86
CA GLY A 20 18.51 0.77 -4.99
C GLY A 20 17.68 1.58 -3.99
N GLY A 21 16.35 1.47 -4.04
CA GLY A 21 15.43 2.32 -3.29
C GLY A 21 15.32 3.74 -3.85
N TRP A 22 14.59 4.57 -3.11
CA TRP A 22 14.47 6.00 -3.39
C TRP A 22 15.60 6.78 -2.75
N VAL A 23 16.10 7.82 -3.41
CA VAL A 23 16.93 8.81 -2.71
C VAL A 23 16.08 9.68 -1.79
N SER A 24 16.71 10.32 -0.80
CA SER A 24 16.00 11.14 0.21
C SER A 24 15.08 12.20 -0.41
N PHE A 25 15.50 12.82 -1.51
CA PHE A 25 14.69 13.80 -2.24
C PHE A 25 13.39 13.19 -2.81
N GLU A 26 13.47 12.02 -3.45
CA GLU A 26 12.30 11.35 -4.04
C GLU A 26 11.32 10.87 -2.97
N ALA A 27 11.83 10.32 -1.88
CA ALA A 27 11.01 9.91 -0.74
C ALA A 27 10.26 11.12 -0.13
N GLN A 28 10.96 12.24 0.08
CA GLN A 28 10.35 13.48 0.56
C GLN A 28 9.33 14.05 -0.43
N LEU A 29 9.62 13.96 -1.73
CA LEU A 29 8.69 14.40 -2.78
C LEU A 29 7.40 13.57 -2.75
N LEU A 30 7.49 12.24 -2.62
CA LEU A 30 6.34 11.36 -2.48
C LEU A 30 5.53 11.73 -1.23
N GLU A 31 6.17 11.89 -0.07
CA GLU A 31 5.50 12.30 1.16
C GLU A 31 4.80 13.65 1.02
N SER A 32 5.42 14.63 0.35
CA SER A 32 4.81 15.95 0.09
C SER A 32 3.57 15.87 -0.82
N HIS A 33 3.44 14.83 -1.65
CA HIS A 33 2.27 14.54 -2.47
C HIS A 33 1.24 13.65 -1.77
N GLY A 34 1.38 13.43 -0.46
CA GLY A 34 0.41 12.68 0.35
C GLY A 34 0.64 11.16 0.36
N PHE A 35 1.75 10.67 -0.20
CA PHE A 35 2.14 9.28 0.02
C PHE A 35 2.54 9.08 1.48
N ARG A 36 2.29 7.87 1.98
CA ARG A 36 2.64 7.50 3.35
C ARG A 36 3.59 6.31 3.30
N PRO A 37 4.77 6.39 3.95
CA PRO A 37 5.70 5.27 3.97
C PRO A 37 5.09 4.07 4.71
N PHE A 38 5.40 2.87 4.21
CA PHE A 38 4.98 1.60 4.80
C PHE A 38 6.10 0.57 4.66
N SER A 39 5.95 -0.58 5.33
CA SER A 39 6.87 -1.70 5.27
C SER A 39 6.10 -2.99 4.96
N LEU A 40 6.67 -3.85 4.12
CA LEU A 40 6.18 -5.21 3.83
C LEU A 40 6.75 -6.25 4.82
N GLY A 41 7.29 -5.79 5.95
CA GLY A 41 7.94 -6.61 6.97
C GLY A 41 9.46 -6.38 7.05
N PRO A 42 10.17 -7.23 7.80
CA PRO A 42 11.58 -7.00 8.15
C PRO A 42 12.56 -7.40 7.03
N ARG A 43 12.11 -8.11 5.99
CA ARG A 43 12.97 -8.59 4.90
C ARG A 43 13.03 -7.56 3.77
N ILE A 44 14.23 -7.33 3.24
CA ILE A 44 14.41 -6.58 1.99
C ILE A 44 13.87 -7.45 0.85
N LEU A 45 12.88 -6.93 0.13
CA LEU A 45 12.29 -7.59 -1.02
C LEU A 45 12.81 -6.94 -2.30
N ARG A 46 13.19 -7.77 -3.27
CA ARG A 46 13.45 -7.31 -4.64
C ARG A 46 12.14 -6.87 -5.30
N VAL A 47 12.22 -6.01 -6.31
CA VAL A 47 11.03 -5.40 -6.94
C VAL A 47 10.05 -6.47 -7.46
N GLU A 48 10.57 -7.54 -8.07
CA GLU A 48 9.79 -8.67 -8.60
C GLU A 48 8.96 -9.41 -7.54
N THR A 49 9.38 -9.33 -6.27
CA THR A 49 8.64 -9.90 -5.13
C THR A 49 7.77 -8.85 -4.46
N ALA A 50 8.28 -7.63 -4.28
CA ALA A 50 7.57 -6.54 -3.61
C ALA A 50 6.25 -6.19 -4.31
N VAL A 51 6.26 -6.13 -5.65
CA VAL A 51 5.08 -5.79 -6.47
C VAL A 51 3.92 -6.77 -6.27
N PRO A 52 4.04 -8.08 -6.58
CA PRO A 52 2.91 -9.00 -6.44
C PRO A 52 2.45 -9.15 -4.98
N VAL A 53 3.36 -9.11 -4.01
CA VAL A 53 3.01 -9.16 -2.58
C VAL A 53 2.15 -7.97 -2.19
N LEU A 54 2.57 -6.74 -2.53
CA LEU A 54 1.84 -5.55 -2.17
C LEU A 54 0.46 -5.49 -2.83
N VAL A 55 0.37 -5.82 -4.12
CA VAL A 55 -0.91 -5.87 -4.85
C VAL A 55 -1.86 -6.87 -4.21
N GLY A 56 -1.37 -8.08 -3.89
CA GLY A 56 -2.18 -9.10 -3.21
C GLY A 56 -2.69 -8.65 -1.84
N GLN A 57 -1.85 -7.99 -1.04
CA GLN A 57 -2.28 -7.46 0.26
C GLN A 57 -3.36 -6.38 0.12
N VAL A 58 -3.23 -5.47 -0.84
CA VAL A 58 -4.22 -4.41 -1.07
C VAL A 58 -5.55 -4.99 -1.55
N ALA A 59 -5.52 -5.97 -2.46
CA ALA A 59 -6.73 -6.66 -2.93
C ALA A 59 -7.49 -7.32 -1.77
N LEU A 60 -6.79 -8.12 -0.96
CA LEU A 60 -7.38 -8.80 0.21
C LEU A 60 -7.94 -7.81 1.25
N LEU A 61 -7.24 -6.70 1.50
CA LEU A 61 -7.71 -5.66 2.43
C LEU A 61 -8.95 -4.94 1.89
N ALA A 62 -9.02 -4.68 0.58
CA ALA A 62 -10.17 -4.04 -0.04
C ALA A 62 -11.41 -4.95 0.02
N GLU A 63 -11.24 -6.25 -0.24
CA GLU A 63 -12.31 -7.26 -0.13
C GLU A 63 -12.82 -7.40 1.30
N ASP A 64 -11.92 -7.52 2.30
CA ASP A 64 -12.29 -7.60 3.72
C ASP A 64 -13.03 -6.33 4.19
N THR A 65 -12.56 -5.16 3.77
CA THR A 65 -13.22 -3.89 4.11
C THR A 65 -14.61 -3.79 3.48
N ALA A 66 -14.78 -4.25 2.23
CA ALA A 66 -16.08 -4.28 1.55
C ALA A 66 -17.07 -5.20 2.26
N ALA A 67 -16.62 -6.40 2.65
CA ALA A 67 -17.44 -7.37 3.38
C ALA A 67 -17.93 -6.80 4.73
N ARG A 68 -17.05 -6.16 5.49
CA ARG A 68 -17.42 -5.53 6.78
C ARG A 68 -18.40 -4.37 6.64
N GLN A 69 -18.28 -3.56 5.59
CA GLN A 69 -19.21 -2.45 5.33
C GLN A 69 -20.61 -2.92 4.95
N GLY A 70 -20.72 -4.02 4.20
CA GLY A 70 -22.02 -4.64 3.88
C GLY A 70 -22.73 -5.15 5.14
N ALA A 71 -22.00 -5.83 6.03
CA ALA A 71 -22.56 -6.35 7.29
C ALA A 71 -23.01 -5.26 8.26
N SER A 72 -22.38 -4.09 8.26
CA SER A 72 -22.76 -2.95 9.12
C SER A 72 -23.97 -2.15 8.60
N ARG A 73 -24.40 -2.37 7.36
CA ARG A 73 -25.55 -1.67 6.74
C ARG A 73 -26.86 -2.48 6.78
N ALA A 74 -26.80 -3.75 7.20
CA ALA A 74 -27.94 -4.64 7.40
C ALA A 74 -28.36 -4.65 8.88
#